data_AF-A0A956P3P9-F1
#
_entry.id   AF-A0A956P3P9-F1
#
_cell.length_a   1.000
_cell.length_b   1.000
_cell.length_c   1.000
_cell.angle_alpha   90.00
_cell.angle_beta   90.00
_cell.angle_gamma   90.00
#
_symmetry.space_group_name_H-M   'P 1'
#
loop_
_entity.id
_entity.type
_entity.pdbx_description
1 polymer ?
#
loop_
_entity_poly.entity_id
_entity_poly.type
_entity_poly.pdbx_seq_one_letter_code
_entity_poly.pdbx_strand_id
1 'polypeptide(L)'
;MRHVYHVSFIFTIFIVCINWSEQSTSVEGRKKQAINFKGIITTQNNEKISVENISIARLYKQIPVYDAPDKKTKKGKLEKNPKEGIVTRIDLSEIDKIIVPEPETIWSFQPEKRMRKLEYVEIIVISSNTEKTKHRYLIEVDRKIICDEINSAGPIEKDIPLPAIKNIQITGFTSRESETQQGKQCPTTPSCPVDKR
;
A
#
# COMPACT_ATOMS: atom_id res chain seq x y z
N MET A 1 52.60 45.43 34.50
CA MET A 1 52.95 44.02 34.77
C MET A 1 51.75 43.17 34.42
N ARG A 2 51.97 42.13 33.61
CA ARG A 2 50.96 41.22 33.04
C ARG A 2 50.67 40.08 34.02
N HIS A 3 49.41 39.67 34.13
CA HIS A 3 49.08 38.26 34.40
C HIS A 3 47.96 37.82 33.46
N VAL A 4 48.34 37.01 32.49
CA VAL A 4 47.46 36.27 31.59
C VAL A 4 47.27 34.91 32.23
N TYR A 5 46.04 34.60 32.65
CA TYR A 5 45.69 33.26 33.13
C TYR A 5 45.24 32.41 31.94
N HIS A 6 46.10 31.49 31.52
CA HIS A 6 45.72 30.39 30.64
C HIS A 6 44.95 29.35 31.46
N VAL A 7 43.64 29.28 31.28
CA VAL A 7 42.83 28.17 31.78
C VAL A 7 42.81 27.10 30.69
N SER A 8 43.69 26.10 30.84
CA SER A 8 43.70 24.89 30.01
C SER A 8 42.44 24.07 30.29
N PHE A 9 41.50 24.10 29.35
CA PHE A 9 40.35 23.21 29.34
C PHE A 9 40.76 21.89 28.65
N ILE A 10 41.28 20.94 29.43
CA ILE A 10 41.47 19.56 28.96
C ILE A 10 40.10 18.89 29.03
N PHE A 11 39.37 18.92 27.92
CA PHE A 11 38.15 18.12 27.77
C PHE A 11 38.51 16.78 27.16
N THR A 12 38.66 15.80 28.04
CA THR A 12 38.92 14.39 27.77
C THR A 12 37.84 13.84 26.82
N ILE A 13 38.22 13.60 25.56
CA ILE A 13 37.40 12.87 24.59
C ILE A 13 37.38 11.40 25.04
N PHE A 14 36.38 11.04 25.85
CA PHE A 14 36.05 9.66 26.15
C PHE A 14 35.48 9.02 24.88
N ILE A 15 36.30 8.19 24.24
CA ILE A 15 35.93 7.33 23.12
C ILE A 15 34.91 6.31 23.64
N VAL A 16 33.62 6.60 23.43
CA VAL A 16 32.52 5.65 23.62
C VAL A 16 32.03 5.24 22.23
N CYS A 17 32.79 4.37 21.56
CA CYS A 17 32.42 3.82 20.25
C CYS A 17 32.68 2.30 20.18
N ILE A 18 32.28 1.53 21.20
CA ILE A 18 32.18 0.07 21.06
C ILE A 18 30.94 -0.43 21.81
N ASN A 19 29.80 -0.33 21.14
CA ASN A 19 28.71 -1.29 21.30
C ASN A 19 28.22 -1.63 19.89
N TRP A 20 29.04 -2.41 19.19
CA TRP A 20 28.59 -3.16 18.03
C TRP A 20 27.77 -4.32 18.57
N SER A 21 26.55 -4.03 19.01
CA SER A 21 25.58 -5.11 19.20
C SER A 21 25.41 -5.75 17.83
N GLU A 22 25.72 -7.04 17.73
CA GLU A 22 25.27 -7.86 16.62
C GLU A 22 23.76 -7.70 16.55
N GLN A 23 23.33 -6.83 15.65
CA GLN A 23 21.94 -6.69 15.29
C GLN A 23 21.67 -7.99 14.55
N SER A 24 21.18 -9.00 15.27
CA SER A 24 20.52 -10.15 14.67
C SER A 24 19.32 -9.56 13.93
N THR A 25 19.57 -9.08 12.72
CA THR A 25 18.54 -8.71 11.77
C THR A 25 17.89 -10.02 11.40
N SER A 26 16.93 -10.44 12.23
CA SER A 26 15.87 -11.27 11.72
C SER A 26 15.32 -10.49 10.53
N VAL A 27 15.68 -10.95 9.33
CA VAL A 27 15.08 -10.52 8.06
C VAL A 27 13.68 -11.12 7.97
N GLU A 28 12.99 -11.32 9.10
CA GLU A 28 11.55 -11.36 9.10
C GLU A 28 11.10 -9.95 8.75
N GLY A 29 10.87 -9.75 7.45
CA GLY A 29 10.24 -8.56 6.93
C GLY A 29 8.96 -8.23 7.69
N ARG A 30 8.48 -7.00 7.53
CA ARG A 30 7.26 -6.50 8.19
C ARG A 30 6.14 -7.54 8.11
N LYS A 31 5.35 -7.69 9.18
CA LYS A 31 4.21 -8.61 9.25
C LYS A 31 3.35 -8.45 7.99
N LYS A 32 3.44 -9.43 7.09
CA LYS A 32 2.70 -9.44 5.84
C LYS A 32 1.19 -9.54 6.10
N GLN A 33 0.40 -9.04 5.15
CA GLN A 33 -1.06 -9.00 5.23
C GLN A 33 -1.67 -10.40 5.32
N ALA A 34 -2.87 -10.50 5.89
CA ALA A 34 -3.59 -11.77 5.99
C ALA A 34 -4.06 -12.29 4.62
N ILE A 35 -4.33 -11.37 3.70
CA ILE A 35 -4.70 -11.66 2.31
C ILE A 35 -3.57 -11.18 1.41
N ASN A 36 -3.08 -12.06 0.55
CA ASN A 36 -2.05 -11.77 -0.46
C ASN A 36 -2.73 -11.55 -1.81
N PHE A 37 -2.78 -10.30 -2.29
CA PHE A 37 -3.22 -9.96 -3.64
C PHE A 37 -2.07 -10.07 -4.64
N LYS A 38 -2.31 -10.77 -5.74
CA LYS A 38 -1.35 -10.96 -6.84
C LYS A 38 -1.79 -10.18 -8.07
N GLY A 39 -0.83 -9.75 -8.87
CA GLY A 39 -1.13 -8.93 -10.03
C GLY A 39 0.08 -8.53 -10.86
N ILE A 40 -0.19 -7.60 -11.78
CA ILE A 40 0.82 -6.99 -12.65
C ILE A 40 0.69 -5.48 -12.52
N ILE A 41 1.79 -4.81 -12.20
CA ILE A 41 1.90 -3.35 -12.27
C ILE A 41 2.56 -2.99 -13.59
N THR A 42 1.91 -2.15 -14.38
CA THR A 42 2.52 -1.51 -15.55
C THR A 42 2.90 -0.08 -15.17
N THR A 43 4.17 0.29 -15.28
CA THR A 43 4.65 1.66 -15.01
C THR A 43 4.35 2.60 -16.19
N GLN A 44 4.50 3.91 -16.00
CA GLN A 44 4.40 4.89 -17.09
C GLN A 44 5.41 4.62 -18.23
N ASN A 45 6.55 3.98 -17.92
CA ASN A 45 7.55 3.58 -18.91
C ASN A 45 7.19 2.25 -19.63
N ASN A 46 5.98 1.73 -19.44
CA ASN A 46 5.48 0.44 -19.94
C ASN A 46 6.25 -0.80 -19.43
N GLU A 47 7.04 -0.66 -18.36
CA GLU A 47 7.64 -1.79 -17.64
C GLU A 47 6.53 -2.56 -16.92
N LYS A 48 6.55 -3.90 -17.04
CA LYS A 48 5.59 -4.78 -16.37
C LYS A 48 6.29 -5.54 -15.25
N ILE A 49 5.76 -5.39 -14.04
CA ILE A 49 6.30 -6.01 -12.83
C ILE A 49 5.26 -6.98 -12.29
N SER A 50 5.62 -8.25 -12.16
CA SER A 50 4.77 -9.25 -11.48
C SER A 50 4.92 -9.07 -9.99
N VAL A 51 3.81 -8.91 -9.29
CA VAL A 51 3.82 -8.52 -7.88
C VAL A 51 2.84 -9.34 -7.06
N GLU A 52 3.13 -9.44 -5.77
CA GLU A 52 2.26 -9.98 -4.73
C GLU A 52 2.18 -9.03 -3.52
N ASN A 53 1.36 -9.35 -2.54
CA ASN A 53 1.12 -8.55 -1.33
C ASN A 53 0.74 -7.08 -1.63
N ILE A 54 -0.03 -6.87 -2.70
CA ILE A 54 -0.42 -5.54 -3.17
C ILE A 54 -1.30 -4.84 -2.13
N SER A 55 -0.95 -3.59 -1.81
CA SER A 55 -1.77 -2.68 -1.02
C SER A 55 -1.56 -1.22 -1.39
N ILE A 56 -2.54 -0.38 -1.07
CA ILE A 56 -2.53 1.06 -1.32
C ILE A 56 -2.46 1.78 0.02
N ALA A 57 -1.35 2.47 0.30
CA ALA A 57 -1.09 3.08 1.60
C ALA A 57 -1.28 2.09 2.78
N ARG A 58 -0.81 0.85 2.60
CA ARG A 58 -0.96 -0.28 3.55
C ARG A 58 -2.40 -0.78 3.76
N LEU A 59 -3.35 -0.31 2.95
CA LEU A 59 -4.73 -0.80 2.93
C LEU A 59 -4.95 -1.68 1.71
N TYR A 60 -5.53 -2.85 1.91
CA TYR A 60 -5.98 -3.74 0.83
C TYR A 60 -7.51 -3.90 0.81
N LYS A 61 -8.19 -3.52 1.90
CA LYS A 61 -9.64 -3.37 1.99
C LYS A 61 -9.99 -1.96 2.40
N GLN A 62 -11.20 -1.55 2.05
CA GLN A 62 -11.78 -0.29 2.46
C GLN A 62 -10.91 0.93 2.12
N ILE A 63 -10.22 0.89 0.98
CA ILE A 63 -9.32 1.96 0.55
C ILE A 63 -10.20 3.18 0.24
N PRO A 64 -10.04 4.30 0.97
CA PRO A 64 -10.92 5.45 0.77
C PRO A 64 -10.51 6.19 -0.50
N VAL A 65 -11.50 6.45 -1.34
CA VAL A 65 -11.45 7.22 -2.58
C VAL A 65 -12.61 8.21 -2.60
N TYR A 66 -12.50 9.24 -3.43
CA TYR A 66 -13.51 10.29 -3.55
C TYR A 66 -14.03 10.35 -4.97
N ASP A 67 -15.25 10.83 -5.18
CA ASP A 67 -15.80 10.91 -6.53
C ASP A 67 -15.02 11.90 -7.39
N ALA A 68 -14.70 11.50 -8.62
CA ALA A 68 -14.08 12.40 -9.58
C ALA A 68 -15.11 13.43 -10.09
N PRO A 69 -14.71 14.70 -10.26
CA PRO A 69 -15.60 15.71 -10.81
C PRO A 69 -16.01 15.37 -12.25
N ASP A 70 -17.15 15.94 -12.66
CA ASP A 70 -17.65 15.81 -14.00
C ASP A 70 -16.64 16.30 -15.04
N LYS A 71 -16.70 15.72 -16.25
CA LYS A 71 -15.80 16.09 -17.36
C LYS A 71 -15.88 17.57 -17.76
N LYS A 72 -16.94 18.28 -17.34
CA LYS A 72 -17.17 19.71 -17.59
C LYS A 72 -16.40 20.62 -16.63
N THR A 73 -15.95 20.11 -15.48
CA THR A 73 -15.18 20.90 -14.52
C THR A 73 -13.80 21.24 -15.09
N LYS A 74 -13.35 22.48 -14.88
CA LYS A 74 -12.01 22.91 -15.32
C LYS A 74 -10.96 21.99 -14.69
N LYS A 75 -10.25 21.23 -15.54
CA LYS A 75 -9.22 20.27 -15.09
C LYS A 75 -8.21 20.98 -14.18
N GLY A 76 -7.84 20.31 -13.10
CA GLY A 76 -6.70 20.70 -12.25
C GLY A 76 -7.03 21.45 -10.96
N LYS A 77 -8.26 21.98 -10.79
CA LYS A 77 -8.67 22.67 -9.56
C LYS A 77 -10.03 22.20 -9.08
N LEU A 78 -10.10 21.88 -7.79
CA LEU A 78 -11.32 21.52 -7.08
C LEU A 78 -11.84 22.74 -6.33
N GLU A 79 -13.15 22.97 -6.40
CA GLU A 79 -13.81 24.06 -5.68
C GLU A 79 -14.11 23.69 -4.22
N LYS A 80 -14.30 22.39 -3.94
CA LYS A 80 -14.63 21.86 -2.62
C LYS A 80 -13.65 20.76 -2.23
N ASN A 81 -13.50 20.56 -0.92
CA ASN A 81 -12.70 19.48 -0.37
C ASN A 81 -13.36 18.12 -0.65
N PRO A 82 -12.72 17.19 -1.39
CA PRO A 82 -13.29 15.87 -1.64
C PRO A 82 -13.59 15.08 -0.37
N LYS A 83 -12.84 15.36 0.72
CA LYS A 83 -13.02 14.68 2.02
C LYS A 83 -14.30 15.06 2.76
N GLU A 84 -14.92 16.19 2.40
CA GLU A 84 -16.18 16.65 3.01
C GLU A 84 -17.41 16.09 2.29
N GLY A 85 -17.21 15.43 1.15
CA GLY A 85 -18.27 14.76 0.39
C GLY A 85 -18.46 13.29 0.80
N ILE A 86 -19.03 12.52 -0.13
CA ILE A 86 -19.19 11.07 0.03
C ILE A 86 -17.83 10.41 -0.12
N VAL A 87 -17.43 9.63 0.89
CA VAL A 87 -16.22 8.82 0.86
C VAL A 87 -16.58 7.40 0.45
N THR A 88 -16.15 7.01 -0.75
CA THR A 88 -16.30 5.66 -1.25
C THR A 88 -15.13 4.81 -0.76
N ARG A 89 -15.37 3.54 -0.44
CA ARG A 89 -14.35 2.61 0.04
C ARG A 89 -14.29 1.43 -0.91
N ILE A 90 -13.14 1.23 -1.54
CA ILE A 90 -12.94 0.13 -2.49
C ILE A 90 -12.22 -1.05 -1.84
N ASP A 91 -12.55 -2.27 -2.26
CA ASP A 91 -11.88 -3.52 -1.85
C ASP A 91 -11.14 -4.11 -3.06
N LEU A 92 -9.85 -4.44 -2.90
CA LEU A 92 -9.06 -5.01 -3.99
C LEU A 92 -9.58 -6.36 -4.48
N SER A 93 -10.36 -7.09 -3.68
CA SER A 93 -10.99 -8.36 -4.10
C SER A 93 -12.12 -8.18 -5.12
N GLU A 94 -12.69 -6.98 -5.21
CA GLU A 94 -13.77 -6.63 -6.15
C GLU A 94 -13.25 -5.89 -7.39
N ILE A 95 -11.93 -5.73 -7.51
CA ILE A 95 -11.30 -4.92 -8.55
C ILE A 95 -10.54 -5.84 -9.51
N ASP A 96 -10.76 -5.64 -10.80
CA ASP A 96 -9.98 -6.25 -11.88
C ASP A 96 -8.75 -5.40 -12.18
N LYS A 97 -8.94 -4.08 -12.32
CA LYS A 97 -7.90 -3.17 -12.77
C LYS A 97 -8.09 -1.75 -12.23
N ILE A 98 -6.98 -1.12 -11.85
CA ILE A 98 -6.89 0.31 -11.53
C ILE A 98 -6.02 0.95 -12.60
N ILE A 99 -6.50 2.02 -13.23
CA ILE A 99 -5.80 2.73 -14.31
C ILE A 99 -5.57 4.17 -13.86
N VAL A 100 -4.34 4.66 -14.01
CA VAL A 100 -4.04 6.09 -13.95
C VAL A 100 -4.05 6.59 -15.41
N PRO A 101 -5.00 7.47 -15.79
CA PRO A 101 -5.13 7.91 -17.17
C PRO A 101 -3.91 8.69 -17.63
N GLU A 102 -3.59 8.61 -18.93
CA GLU A 102 -2.48 9.32 -19.57
C GLU A 102 -3.07 10.31 -20.61
N PRO A 103 -2.80 11.64 -20.52
CA PRO A 103 -1.98 12.29 -19.51
C PRO A 103 -2.63 12.26 -18.11
N GLU A 104 -1.78 12.18 -17.07
CA GLU A 104 -2.22 12.20 -15.69
C GLU A 104 -3.00 13.49 -15.38
N THR A 105 -4.12 13.35 -14.69
CA THR A 105 -4.89 14.50 -14.21
C THR A 105 -4.74 14.62 -12.71
N ILE A 106 -3.93 15.59 -12.28
CA ILE A 106 -3.78 15.97 -10.87
C ILE A 106 -4.80 17.05 -10.54
N TRP A 107 -5.69 16.73 -9.61
CA TRP A 107 -6.67 17.64 -9.04
C TRP A 107 -6.13 18.26 -7.76
N SER A 108 -6.33 19.56 -7.59
CA SER A 108 -5.83 20.25 -6.42
C SER A 108 -6.87 21.08 -5.70
N PHE A 109 -6.82 21.03 -4.37
CA PHE A 109 -7.68 21.78 -3.47
C PHE A 109 -6.82 22.54 -2.46
N GLN A 110 -7.05 23.85 -2.32
CA GLN A 110 -6.40 24.69 -1.31
C GLN A 110 -7.45 25.12 -0.28
N PRO A 111 -7.40 24.63 0.96
CA PRO A 111 -8.28 25.11 2.01
C PRO A 111 -7.95 26.57 2.36
N GLU A 112 -8.96 27.42 2.52
CA GLU A 112 -8.76 28.87 2.84
C GLU A 112 -7.87 29.11 4.06
N LYS A 113 -8.00 28.23 5.08
CA LYS A 113 -7.30 28.35 6.37
C LYS A 113 -5.97 27.58 6.43
N ARG A 114 -5.55 26.90 5.35
CA ARG A 114 -4.31 26.09 5.34
C ARG A 114 -3.38 26.56 4.24
N MET A 115 -2.08 26.59 4.56
CA MET A 115 -1.04 26.91 3.56
C MET A 115 -0.76 25.73 2.61
N ARG A 116 -1.07 24.50 2.99
CA ARG A 116 -0.77 23.31 2.19
C ARG A 116 -1.89 22.97 1.20
N LYS A 117 -1.52 22.87 -0.07
CA LYS A 117 -2.31 22.32 -1.17
C LYS A 117 -2.50 20.81 -0.98
N LEU A 118 -3.73 20.35 -1.10
CA LEU A 118 -4.06 18.93 -1.18
C LEU A 118 -4.12 18.53 -2.65
N GLU A 119 -3.49 17.42 -2.99
CA GLU A 119 -3.40 16.94 -4.37
C GLU A 119 -3.91 15.51 -4.47
N TYR A 120 -4.66 15.27 -5.54
CA TYR A 120 -5.32 14.02 -5.82
C TYR A 120 -5.05 13.63 -7.27
N VAL A 121 -4.77 12.36 -7.50
CA VAL A 121 -4.70 11.78 -8.85
C VAL A 121 -6.04 11.14 -9.18
N GLU A 122 -6.49 11.33 -10.42
CA GLU A 122 -7.65 10.61 -10.94
C GLU A 122 -7.27 9.16 -11.26
N ILE A 123 -8.10 8.22 -10.82
CA ILE A 123 -7.99 6.80 -11.16
C ILE A 123 -9.29 6.30 -11.76
N ILE A 124 -9.18 5.34 -12.68
CA ILE A 124 -10.30 4.58 -13.22
C ILE A 124 -10.23 3.19 -12.62
N VAL A 125 -11.26 2.82 -11.86
CA VAL A 125 -11.39 1.49 -11.27
C VAL A 125 -12.34 0.68 -12.13
N ILE A 126 -11.90 -0.51 -12.53
CA ILE A 126 -12.67 -1.51 -13.27
C ILE A 126 -12.96 -2.65 -12.30
N SER A 127 -14.23 -2.93 -12.06
CA SER A 127 -14.65 -4.01 -11.16
C SER A 127 -14.39 -5.40 -11.78
N SER A 128 -14.28 -6.40 -10.91
CA SER A 128 -14.12 -7.81 -11.30
C SER A 128 -15.41 -8.48 -11.76
N ASN A 129 -16.56 -7.80 -11.64
CA ASN A 129 -17.86 -8.31 -12.05
C ASN A 129 -17.94 -8.61 -13.56
N THR A 130 -18.96 -9.36 -13.98
CA THR A 130 -19.14 -9.77 -15.38
C THR A 130 -19.29 -8.58 -16.33
N GLU A 131 -19.86 -7.47 -15.85
CA GLU A 131 -20.09 -6.26 -16.64
C GLU A 131 -18.84 -5.36 -16.75
N LYS A 132 -17.79 -5.63 -15.97
CA LYS A 132 -16.57 -4.82 -15.86
C LYS A 132 -16.89 -3.33 -15.69
N THR A 133 -17.76 -3.02 -14.72
CA THR A 133 -18.20 -1.63 -14.48
C THR A 133 -17.01 -0.72 -14.21
N LYS A 134 -17.06 0.49 -14.76
CA LYS A 134 -15.97 1.47 -14.70
C LYS A 134 -16.40 2.70 -13.92
N HIS A 135 -15.63 3.05 -12.91
CA HIS A 135 -15.86 4.24 -12.09
C HIS A 135 -14.60 5.10 -12.03
N ARG A 136 -14.80 6.43 -12.01
CA ARG A 136 -13.72 7.42 -11.90
C ARG A 136 -13.70 7.94 -10.48
N TYR A 137 -12.53 7.88 -9.85
CA TYR A 137 -12.31 8.35 -8.49
C TYR A 137 -11.08 9.23 -8.40
N LEU A 138 -10.99 9.95 -7.28
CA LEU A 138 -9.83 10.68 -6.82
C LEU A 138 -9.21 9.93 -5.64
N ILE A 139 -7.89 9.88 -5.63
CA ILE A 139 -7.09 9.34 -4.53
C ILE A 139 -5.91 10.27 -4.28
N GLU A 140 -5.50 10.40 -3.03
CA GLU A 140 -4.42 11.33 -2.65
C GLU A 140 -3.09 10.93 -3.33
N VAL A 141 -2.36 11.91 -3.87
CA VAL A 141 -1.10 11.70 -4.62
C VAL A 141 0.00 11.12 -3.74
N ASP A 142 -0.02 11.39 -2.44
CA ASP A 142 0.98 10.91 -1.48
C ASP A 142 0.84 9.42 -1.13
N ARG A 143 -0.24 8.76 -1.60
CA ARG A 143 -0.41 7.33 -1.43
C ARG A 143 0.50 6.56 -2.36
N LYS A 144 1.10 5.52 -1.79
CA LYS A 144 1.98 4.59 -2.50
C LYS A 144 1.32 3.23 -2.63
N ILE A 145 1.62 2.55 -3.71
CA ILE A 145 1.41 1.12 -3.83
C ILE A 145 2.58 0.42 -3.17
N ILE A 146 2.27 -0.47 -2.23
CA ILE A 146 3.24 -1.30 -1.53
C ILE A 146 2.99 -2.73 -1.98
N CYS A 147 4.00 -3.39 -2.48
CA CYS A 147 3.93 -4.76 -3.00
C CYS A 147 5.29 -5.44 -2.94
N ASP A 148 5.31 -6.76 -3.04
CA ASP A 148 6.53 -7.53 -3.23
C ASP A 148 6.66 -7.91 -4.72
N GLU A 149 7.79 -7.60 -5.34
CA GLU A 149 8.11 -8.10 -6.68
C GLU A 149 8.45 -9.59 -6.64
N ILE A 150 7.83 -10.36 -7.53
CA ILE A 150 8.10 -11.79 -7.69
C ILE A 150 9.29 -11.95 -8.64
N ASN A 151 10.45 -12.34 -8.10
CA ASN A 151 11.65 -12.64 -8.87
C ASN A 151 12.32 -13.95 -8.41
N SER A 152 13.35 -14.41 -9.12
CA SER A 152 14.05 -15.67 -8.85
C SER A 152 14.93 -15.64 -7.58
N ALA A 153 15.31 -14.46 -7.09
CA ALA A 153 16.13 -14.29 -5.90
C ALA A 153 15.30 -14.22 -4.60
N GLY A 154 13.98 -14.01 -4.72
CA GLY A 154 13.06 -13.89 -3.61
C GLY A 154 12.23 -12.60 -3.67
N PRO A 155 11.17 -12.49 -2.85
CA PRO A 155 10.29 -11.32 -2.85
C PRO A 155 11.05 -10.05 -2.43
N ILE A 156 10.96 -8.98 -3.22
CA ILE A 156 11.53 -7.65 -2.91
C ILE A 156 10.41 -6.65 -2.68
N GLU A 157 10.32 -6.08 -1.47
CA GLU A 157 9.34 -5.02 -1.13
C GLU A 157 9.62 -3.76 -1.97
N LYS A 158 8.60 -3.26 -2.65
CA LYS A 158 8.61 -2.04 -3.47
C LYS A 158 7.54 -1.06 -2.97
N ASP A 159 7.96 0.19 -2.81
CA ASP A 159 7.10 1.35 -2.54
C ASP A 159 6.99 2.19 -3.83
N ILE A 160 5.90 2.06 -4.57
CA ILE A 160 5.71 2.70 -5.88
C ILE A 160 4.75 3.90 -5.74
N PRO A 161 5.17 5.13 -6.06
CA PRO A 161 4.27 6.28 -6.12
C PRO A 161 3.14 6.06 -7.13
N LEU A 162 1.90 6.39 -6.77
CA LEU A 162 0.76 6.17 -7.65
C LEU A 162 0.87 6.86 -9.02
N PRO A 163 1.40 8.11 -9.13
CA PRO A 163 1.64 8.76 -10.43
C PRO A 163 2.59 7.98 -11.36
N ALA A 164 3.51 7.19 -10.81
CA ALA A 164 4.47 6.41 -11.61
C ALA A 164 3.87 5.15 -12.24
N ILE A 165 2.62 4.84 -11.93
CA ILE A 165 1.90 3.65 -12.39
C ILE A 165 0.96 4.04 -13.51
N LYS A 166 0.93 3.24 -14.57
CA LYS A 166 -0.06 3.33 -15.65
C LYS A 166 -1.30 2.50 -15.33
N ASN A 167 -1.11 1.26 -14.90
CA ASN A 167 -2.20 0.44 -14.38
C ASN A 167 -1.72 -0.66 -13.43
N ILE A 168 -2.63 -1.10 -12.57
CA ILE A 168 -2.50 -2.26 -11.68
C ILE A 168 -3.58 -3.24 -12.08
N GLN A 169 -3.20 -4.44 -12.50
CA GLN A 169 -4.14 -5.53 -12.77
C GLN A 169 -4.08 -6.54 -11.63
N ILE A 170 -5.21 -6.78 -10.98
CA ILE A 170 -5.34 -7.80 -9.94
C ILE A 170 -5.71 -9.12 -10.63
N THR A 171 -4.89 -10.16 -10.44
CA THR A 171 -5.10 -11.47 -11.08
C THR A 171 -5.66 -12.51 -10.13
N GLY A 172 -5.57 -12.27 -8.82
CA GLY A 172 -6.15 -13.15 -7.81
C GLY A 172 -5.70 -12.78 -6.39
N PHE A 173 -6.20 -13.52 -5.40
CA PHE A 173 -5.79 -13.37 -4.02
C PHE A 173 -5.80 -14.71 -3.28
N THR A 174 -4.98 -14.84 -2.24
CA THR A 174 -4.97 -15.99 -1.33
C THR A 174 -5.13 -15.52 0.11
N SER A 175 -5.96 -16.24 0.89
CA SER A 175 -6.09 -16.01 2.34
C SER A 175 -5.15 -16.94 3.10
N ARG A 176 -4.43 -16.41 4.09
CA ARG A 176 -3.56 -17.21 4.96
C ARG A 176 -4.31 -18.15 5.90
N GLU A 177 -5.57 -17.85 6.24
CA GLU A 177 -6.35 -18.69 7.16
C GLU A 177 -6.61 -20.10 6.60
N SER A 178 -6.67 -20.24 5.27
CA SER A 178 -6.85 -21.52 4.59
C SER A 178 -5.65 -22.47 4.69
N GLU A 179 -4.44 -21.96 4.94
CA GLU A 179 -3.23 -22.80 5.02
C GLU A 179 -3.09 -23.50 6.37
N THR A 180 -3.74 -23.00 7.44
CA THR A 180 -3.60 -23.54 8.79
C THR A 180 -4.58 -24.69 9.09
N GLN A 181 -5.67 -24.83 8.32
CA GLN A 181 -6.72 -25.83 8.62
C GLN A 181 -6.54 -27.20 7.96
N GLN A 182 -5.61 -27.36 7.00
CA GLN A 182 -5.33 -28.68 6.40
C GLN A 182 -4.39 -29.58 7.23
N GLY A 183 -3.82 -29.07 8.35
CA GLY A 183 -2.91 -29.81 9.22
C GLY A 183 -3.54 -30.42 10.48
N LYS A 184 -4.83 -30.19 10.76
CA LYS A 184 -5.52 -30.77 11.92
C LYS A 184 -6.51 -31.84 11.48
N GLN A 185 -5.99 -33.01 11.12
CA GLN A 185 -6.78 -34.24 11.12
C GLN A 185 -7.37 -34.41 12.53
N CYS A 186 -8.71 -34.39 12.61
CA CYS A 186 -9.40 -34.76 13.83
C CYS A 186 -9.05 -36.23 14.16
N PRO A 187 -8.68 -36.56 15.41
CA PRO A 187 -8.53 -37.95 15.81
C PRO A 187 -9.88 -38.66 15.64
N THR A 188 -9.88 -39.69 14.80
CA THR A 188 -11.00 -40.59 14.56
C THR A 188 -11.51 -41.12 15.90
N THR A 189 -12.74 -40.76 16.26
CA THR A 189 -13.39 -41.25 17.49
C THR A 189 -13.68 -42.75 17.31
N PRO A 190 -13.32 -43.63 18.26
CA PRO A 190 -13.63 -45.05 18.15
C PRO A 190 -15.14 -45.27 18.28
N SER A 191 -15.71 -46.03 17.34
CA SER A 191 -17.11 -46.40 17.29
C SER A 191 -17.49 -47.30 18.48
N CYS A 192 -18.54 -46.94 19.21
CA CYS A 192 -19.14 -47.79 20.24
C CYS A 192 -19.75 -49.05 19.61
N PRO A 193 -19.56 -50.25 20.19
CA PRO A 193 -20.20 -51.47 19.71
C PRO A 193 -21.69 -51.45 20.08
N VAL A 194 -22.53 -51.69 19.06
CA VAL A 194 -23.97 -51.92 19.23
C VAL A 194 -24.15 -53.35 19.73
N ASP A 195 -24.62 -53.46 20.97
CA ASP A 195 -25.00 -54.71 21.62
C ASP A 195 -26.27 -55.28 20.95
N LYS A 196 -26.17 -56.48 20.38
CA LYS A 196 -27.31 -57.19 19.78
C LYS A 196 -27.92 -58.11 20.84
N ARG A 197 -29.19 -57.87 21.17
CA ARG A 197 -30.08 -58.88 21.77
C ARG A 197 -30.94 -59.52 20.69
#